data_AF-A0A392NA65-F1
#
_entry.id   AF-A0A392NA65-F1
#
_cell.length_a   1.000
_cell.length_b   1.000
_cell.length_c   1.000
_cell.angle_alpha   90.00
_cell.angle_beta   90.00
_cell.angle_gamma   90.00
#
_symmetry.space_group_name_H-M   'P 1'
#
loop_
_entity.id
_entity.type
_entity.pdbx_description
1 polymer ?
#
loop_
_entity_poly.entity_id
_entity_poly.type
_entity_poly.pdbx_seq_one_letter_code
_entity_poly.pdbx_strand_id
1 'polypeptide(L)'
;MVTPRQHIEDIRRTKFSIGGEPNLLTEDLHHAVKNLSSELYTKDVHFLMELIQNAEDNHYIEGESPTLEFVITSNDITATGAPATLLIFNNGKGFSPKNIDSVCGVGRSTKKG
;
A
#
# COMPACT_ATOMS: atom_id res chain seq x y z
N MET A 1 -2.63 25.10 -4.39
CA MET A 1 -2.40 23.81 -3.69
C MET A 1 -2.46 22.69 -4.72
N VAL A 2 -1.60 21.67 -4.61
CA VAL A 2 -1.61 20.50 -5.50
C VAL A 2 -2.78 19.60 -5.10
N THR A 3 -3.56 19.12 -6.07
CA THR A 3 -4.66 18.17 -5.81
C THR A 3 -4.14 16.75 -5.60
N PRO A 4 -4.88 15.86 -4.90
CA PRO A 4 -4.47 14.46 -4.74
C PRO A 4 -4.17 13.75 -6.07
N ARG A 5 -4.96 14.04 -7.11
CA ARG A 5 -4.75 13.49 -8.45
C ARG A 5 -3.42 13.97 -9.06
N GLN A 6 -3.11 15.26 -8.93
CA GLN A 6 -1.85 15.79 -9.44
C GLN A 6 -0.64 15.21 -8.69
N HIS A 7 -0.74 14.99 -7.38
CA HIS A 7 0.30 14.33 -6.59
C HIS A 7 0.57 12.90 -7.08
N ILE A 8 -0.50 12.14 -7.33
CA ILE A 8 -0.38 10.77 -7.86
C ILE A 8 0.26 10.76 -9.25
N GLU A 9 -0.16 11.65 -10.15
CA GLU A 9 0.44 11.73 -11.49
C GLU A 9 1.92 12.12 -11.45
N ASP A 10 2.31 12.99 -10.52
CA ASP A 10 3.71 13.35 -10.33
C ASP A 10 4.55 12.14 -9.88
N ILE A 11 4.08 11.36 -8.89
CA ILE A 11 4.74 10.13 -8.47
C ILE A 11 4.85 9.13 -9.63
N ARG A 12 3.74 8.92 -10.38
CA ARG A 12 3.71 7.99 -11.52
C ARG A 12 4.76 8.35 -12.54
N ARG A 13 4.88 9.63 -12.90
CA ARG A 13 5.84 10.09 -13.91
C ARG A 13 7.27 10.11 -13.39
N THR A 14 7.51 10.65 -12.19
CA THR A 14 8.87 10.93 -11.71
C THR A 14 9.53 9.73 -11.03
N LYS A 15 8.76 8.94 -10.29
CA LYS A 15 9.29 7.81 -9.50
C LYS A 15 9.23 6.49 -10.27
N PHE A 16 8.17 6.30 -11.04
CA PHE A 16 7.90 5.04 -11.72
C PHE A 16 8.04 5.14 -13.25
N SER A 17 8.36 6.31 -13.80
CA SER A 17 8.47 6.54 -15.25
C SER A 17 7.22 6.15 -16.07
N ILE A 18 6.05 6.10 -15.43
CA ILE A 18 4.81 5.72 -16.12
C ILE A 18 4.34 6.90 -16.97
N GLY A 19 4.21 6.68 -18.28
CA GLY A 19 3.85 7.72 -19.24
C GLY A 19 4.99 8.69 -19.60
N GLY A 20 6.22 8.38 -19.18
CA GLY A 20 7.44 9.11 -19.56
C GLY A 20 8.49 8.18 -20.16
N GLU A 21 9.74 8.65 -20.23
CA GLU A 21 10.86 7.84 -20.71
C GLU A 21 11.14 6.65 -19.78
N PRO A 22 11.32 5.43 -20.32
CA PRO A 22 11.61 4.25 -19.53
C PRO A 22 12.88 4.43 -18.68
N ASN A 23 12.80 4.05 -17.41
CA ASN A 23 13.98 3.93 -16.54
C ASN A 23 14.49 2.49 -16.61
N LEU A 24 15.73 2.32 -17.09
CA LEU A 24 16.37 1.00 -17.23
C LEU A 24 16.50 0.24 -15.90
N LEU A 25 16.55 0.95 -14.77
CA LEU A 25 16.64 0.35 -13.44
C LEU A 25 15.30 -0.13 -12.88
N THR A 26 14.18 0.18 -13.54
CA THR A 26 12.84 -0.21 -13.03
C THR A 26 12.67 -1.72 -13.01
N GLU A 27 13.21 -2.43 -14.02
CA GLU A 27 13.14 -3.90 -14.07
C GLU A 27 13.94 -4.53 -12.91
N ASP A 28 15.19 -4.09 -12.72
CA ASP A 28 16.03 -4.54 -11.60
C ASP A 28 15.38 -4.25 -10.24
N LEU A 29 14.74 -3.08 -10.08
CA LEU A 29 14.02 -2.72 -8.87
C LEU A 29 12.80 -3.64 -8.64
N HIS A 30 12.03 -3.96 -9.68
CA HIS A 30 10.92 -4.91 -9.57
C HIS A 30 11.42 -6.30 -9.16
N HIS A 31 12.54 -6.77 -9.72
CA HIS A 31 13.16 -8.03 -9.32
C HIS A 31 13.64 -8.00 -7.86
N ALA A 32 14.30 -6.92 -7.44
CA ALA A 32 14.76 -6.76 -6.06
C ALA A 32 13.58 -6.78 -5.07
N VAL A 33 12.50 -6.05 -5.37
CA VAL A 33 11.29 -6.01 -4.52
C VAL A 33 10.61 -7.38 -4.47
N LYS A 34 10.54 -8.10 -5.59
CA LYS A 34 9.97 -9.46 -5.65
C LYS A 34 10.77 -10.47 -4.83
N ASN A 35 12.11 -10.43 -4.92
CA ASN A 35 12.96 -11.33 -4.16
C ASN A 35 12.87 -11.01 -2.66
N LEU A 36 12.94 -9.73 -2.31
CA LEU A 36 12.80 -9.28 -0.93
C LEU A 36 11.46 -9.70 -0.31
N SER A 37 10.35 -9.57 -1.05
CA SER A 37 9.05 -10.02 -0.53
C SER A 37 9.04 -11.54 -0.33
N SER A 38 9.57 -12.32 -1.28
CA SER A 38 9.61 -13.78 -1.14
C SER A 38 10.46 -14.28 0.05
N GLU A 39 11.51 -13.55 0.42
CA GLU A 39 12.40 -13.92 1.53
C GLU A 39 11.89 -13.44 2.89
N LEU A 40 11.15 -12.33 2.95
CA LEU A 40 10.61 -11.78 4.21
C LEU A 40 9.32 -12.48 4.66
N TYR A 41 8.46 -12.89 3.73
CA TYR A 41 7.17 -13.52 4.05
C TYR A 41 7.32 -15.05 4.21
N THR A 42 8.01 -15.50 5.26
CA THR A 42 8.21 -16.93 5.54
C THR A 42 7.10 -17.58 6.37
N LYS A 43 6.14 -16.80 6.92
CA LYS A 43 4.94 -17.32 7.60
C LYS A 43 3.69 -16.51 7.30
N ASP A 44 2.65 -17.19 6.81
CA ASP A 44 1.39 -16.64 6.32
C ASP A 44 0.55 -15.85 7.33
N VAL A 45 0.89 -15.84 8.61
CA VAL A 45 0.10 -15.15 9.66
C VAL A 45 0.59 -13.71 9.89
N HIS A 46 1.81 -13.37 9.49
CA HIS A 46 2.37 -12.05 9.74
C HIS A 46 1.67 -10.94 8.95
N PHE A 47 1.15 -11.22 7.76
CA PHE A 47 0.50 -10.17 6.95
C PHE A 47 -0.75 -9.58 7.65
N LEU A 48 -1.51 -10.40 8.39
CA LEU A 48 -2.67 -9.91 9.15
C LEU A 48 -2.23 -8.96 10.26
N MET A 49 -1.15 -9.29 10.97
CA MET A 49 -0.62 -8.42 12.02
C MET A 49 -0.09 -7.11 11.45
N GLU A 50 0.60 -7.14 10.31
CA GLU A 50 1.04 -5.92 9.60
C GLU A 50 -0.13 -5.03 9.19
N LEU A 51 -1.24 -5.62 8.74
CA LEU A 51 -2.45 -4.87 8.39
C LEU A 51 -3.12 -4.24 9.62
N ILE A 52 -3.16 -4.96 10.74
CA ILE A 52 -3.66 -4.43 12.01
C ILE A 52 -2.79 -3.27 12.48
N GLN A 53 -1.46 -3.41 12.45
CA GLN A 53 -0.53 -2.34 12.80
C GLN A 53 -0.69 -1.12 11.87
N ASN A 54 -0.89 -1.34 10.58
CA ASN A 54 -1.17 -0.25 9.64
C ASN A 54 -2.49 0.47 9.94
N ALA A 55 -3.51 -0.24 10.43
CA ALA A 55 -4.75 0.37 10.90
C ALA A 55 -4.54 1.11 12.23
N GLU A 56 -3.74 0.57 13.14
CA GLU A 56 -3.40 1.22 14.42
C GLU A 56 -2.66 2.55 14.20
N ASP A 57 -1.75 2.60 13.23
CA ASP A 57 -0.96 3.79 12.90
C ASP A 57 -1.72 4.87 12.10
N ASN A 58 -3.01 4.67 11.82
CA ASN A 58 -3.84 5.67 11.14
C ASN A 58 -4.20 6.85 12.06
N HIS A 59 -4.54 7.97 11.43
CA HIS A 59 -5.16 9.08 12.14
C HIS A 59 -6.67 8.94 12.10
N TYR A 60 -7.32 8.97 13.26
CA TYR A 60 -8.77 8.89 13.40
C TYR A 60 -9.36 10.26 13.75
N ILE A 61 -10.67 10.40 13.59
CA ILE A 61 -11.43 11.58 14.03
C ILE A 61 -11.48 11.56 15.56
N GLU A 62 -11.28 12.73 16.18
CA GLU A 62 -11.31 12.84 17.64
C GLU A 62 -12.72 12.52 18.15
N GLY A 63 -12.81 11.67 19.16
CA GLY A 63 -14.08 11.20 19.72
C GLY A 63 -14.71 10.01 18.99
N GLU A 64 -14.18 9.59 17.84
CA GLU A 64 -14.58 8.33 17.21
C GLU A 64 -13.72 7.17 17.70
N SER A 65 -14.35 5.99 17.84
CA SER A 65 -13.62 4.76 18.14
C SER A 65 -13.03 4.18 16.84
N PRO A 66 -11.73 3.85 16.80
CA PRO A 66 -11.15 3.12 15.68
C PRO A 66 -11.86 1.79 15.44
N THR A 67 -12.07 1.45 14.17
CA THR A 67 -12.69 0.20 13.73
C THR A 67 -11.81 -0.45 12.67
N LEU A 68 -11.81 -1.78 12.65
CA LEU A 68 -11.14 -2.59 11.64
C LEU A 68 -12.02 -3.80 11.33
N GLU A 69 -12.37 -3.98 10.06
CA GLU A 69 -13.23 -5.07 9.59
C GLU A 69 -12.55 -5.82 8.44
N PHE A 70 -12.64 -7.15 8.49
CA PHE A 70 -12.15 -8.05 7.44
C PHE A 70 -13.35 -8.75 6.81
N VAL A 71 -13.54 -8.60 5.51
CA VAL A 71 -14.64 -9.22 4.75
C VAL A 71 -14.07 -10.03 3.60
N ILE A 72 -14.47 -11.29 3.48
CA ILE A 72 -14.11 -12.13 2.32
C ILE A 72 -15.33 -12.26 1.43
N THR A 73 -15.15 -12.02 0.13
CA THR A 73 -16.19 -12.19 -0.89
C THR A 73 -15.68 -13.01 -2.07
N SER A 74 -16.56 -13.77 -2.71
CA SER A 74 -16.26 -14.47 -3.97
C SER A 74 -16.28 -13.53 -5.19
N ASN A 75 -16.72 -12.28 -5.02
CA ASN A 75 -16.71 -11.31 -6.11
C ASN A 75 -15.29 -10.80 -6.33
N ASP A 76 -14.80 -10.91 -7.57
CA ASP A 76 -13.54 -10.29 -7.97
C ASP A 76 -13.72 -8.80 -8.28
N ILE A 77 -13.73 -8.00 -7.22
CA ILE A 77 -13.81 -6.53 -7.31
C ILE A 77 -12.54 -5.89 -7.86
N THR A 78 -11.44 -6.64 -7.93
CA THR A 78 -10.13 -6.16 -8.40
C THR A 78 -9.93 -6.41 -9.89
N ALA A 79 -10.80 -7.21 -10.51
CA ALA A 79 -10.70 -7.67 -11.90
C ALA A 79 -9.36 -8.37 -12.21
N THR A 80 -8.83 -9.13 -11.24
CA THR A 80 -7.56 -9.87 -11.36
C THR A 80 -7.75 -11.35 -11.74
N GLY A 81 -8.99 -11.84 -11.80
CA GLY A 81 -9.35 -13.25 -11.96
C GLY A 81 -9.28 -14.05 -10.65
N ALA A 82 -9.19 -13.39 -9.50
CA ALA A 82 -9.06 -14.05 -8.21
C ALA A 82 -10.36 -14.79 -7.81
N PRO A 83 -10.28 -16.00 -7.20
CA PRO A 83 -11.47 -16.77 -6.79
C PRO A 83 -12.19 -16.17 -5.56
N ALA A 84 -11.48 -15.32 -4.81
CA ALA A 84 -12.02 -14.57 -3.68
C ALA A 84 -11.22 -13.28 -3.51
N THR A 85 -11.84 -12.27 -2.91
CA THR A 85 -11.20 -11.02 -2.52
C THR A 85 -11.35 -10.81 -1.02
N LEU A 86 -10.23 -10.49 -0.34
CA LEU A 86 -10.22 -9.97 1.02
C LEU A 86 -10.32 -8.45 0.98
N LEU A 87 -11.36 -7.93 1.60
CA LEU A 87 -11.62 -6.52 1.85
C LEU A 87 -11.25 -6.17 3.28
N ILE A 88 -10.61 -5.01 3.47
CA ILE A 88 -10.20 -4.54 4.79
C ILE A 88 -10.68 -3.10 4.92
N PHE A 89 -11.52 -2.84 5.91
CA PHE A 89 -12.11 -1.53 6.17
C PHE A 89 -11.63 -0.99 7.51
N ASN A 90 -11.31 0.30 7.57
CA ASN A 90 -11.13 1.04 8.81
C ASN A 90 -11.68 2.46 8.63
N ASN A 91 -12.06 3.11 9.73
CA ASN A 91 -12.59 4.49 9.74
C ASN A 91 -11.49 5.56 9.89
N GLY A 92 -10.27 5.29 9.41
CA GLY A 92 -9.21 6.31 9.40
C GLY A 92 -9.57 7.49 8.50
N LYS A 93 -8.93 8.65 8.74
CA LYS A 93 -9.11 9.90 7.96
C LYS A 93 -8.66 9.80 6.49
N GLY A 94 -8.15 8.65 6.07
CA GLY A 94 -7.54 8.43 4.75
C GLY A 94 -6.09 8.91 4.69
N PHE A 95 -5.53 8.90 3.48
CA PHE A 95 -4.11 9.22 3.26
C PHE A 95 -3.87 10.71 2.95
N SER A 96 -2.88 11.27 3.65
CA SER A 96 -2.22 12.51 3.25
C SER A 96 -1.25 12.27 2.09
N PRO A 97 -0.80 13.32 1.37
CA PRO A 97 0.26 13.19 0.35
C PRO A 97 1.51 12.47 0.88
N LYS A 98 1.91 12.78 2.12
CA LYS A 98 3.05 12.13 2.78
C LYS A 98 2.82 10.63 2.98
N ASN A 99 1.59 10.20 3.30
CA ASN A 99 1.29 8.76 3.42
C ASN A 99 1.45 8.06 2.05
N ILE A 100 1.01 8.70 0.96
CA ILE A 100 1.20 8.15 -0.39
C ILE A 100 2.69 8.05 -0.73
N ASP A 101 3.48 9.07 -0.42
CA ASP A 101 4.94 9.04 -0.66
C ASP A 101 5.62 7.88 0.09
N SER A 102 5.19 7.65 1.33
CA SER A 102 5.67 6.55 2.17
C SER A 102 5.26 5.18 1.62
N VAL A 103 3.99 4.97 1.24
CA VAL A 103 3.50 3.70 0.67
C VAL A 103 4.18 3.38 -0.66
N CYS A 104 4.49 4.40 -1.48
CA CYS A 104 5.21 4.21 -2.73
C CYS A 104 6.73 4.06 -2.53
N GLY A 105 7.26 4.09 -1.30
CA GLY A 105 8.69 4.00 -0.99
C GLY A 105 9.16 2.58 -0.70
N VAL A 106 10.35 2.21 -1.16
CA VAL A 106 11.03 0.95 -0.82
C VAL A 106 12.20 1.24 0.10
N GLY A 107 12.36 0.47 1.18
CA GLY A 107 13.52 0.55 2.09
C GLY A 107 13.59 1.82 2.95
N ARG A 108 12.49 2.60 3.05
CA ARG A 108 12.43 3.85 3.83
C ARG A 108 11.45 3.79 5.01
N SER A 109 10.94 2.61 5.34
CA SER A 109 10.06 2.44 6.49
C SER A 109 10.87 2.67 7.77
N THR A 110 10.35 3.50 8.66
CA THR A 110 10.89 3.71 10.01
C THR A 110 10.40 2.66 11.01
N LYS A 111 9.40 1.85 10.61
CA LYS A 111 8.94 0.71 11.42
C LYS A 111 9.97 -0.41 11.29
N LYS A 112 10.58 -0.79 12.40
CA LYS A 112 11.41 -1.98 12.47
C LYS A 112 10.47 -3.19 12.56
N GLY A 113 10.61 -4.12 11.62
CA GLY A 113 10.02 -5.45 11.76
C GLY A 113 10.67 -6.23 12.90
#